data_AF-A0A640VMX3-F1
#
_entry.id   AF-A0A640VMX3-F1
#
_cell.length_a   1.000
_cell.length_b   1.000
_cell.length_c   1.000
_cell.angle_alpha   90.00
_cell.angle_beta   90.00
_cell.angle_gamma   90.00
#
_symmetry.space_group_name_H-M   'P 1'
#
loop_
_entity.id
_entity.type
_entity.pdbx_description
1 polymer ?
#
loop_
_entity_poly.entity_id
_entity_poly.type
_entity_poly.pdbx_seq_one_letter_code
_entity_poly.pdbx_strand_id
1 'polypeptide(L)'
;MSKWLLGGAFALGSIVFTGTEAEAAPTFCGAPTPGLQETCDLYHSYCAAYLEDPASLDRSTLREIPSGAKARFAASELTQVTLGYLTTPNPQVAVVYGDDYPSCELLMTGMQYSDLLLAYRDWREGEGAQFAATAPFEPVSKREMPRAYAAVFLAAPREDGRVTEITLNWNLSEVGLTRLKVSYQPEREHTRLLLGQGAN
;
A
#
# COMPACT_ATOMS: atom_id res chain seq x y z
N MET A 1 76.33 -3.75 22.90
CA MET A 1 75.55 -4.93 22.48
C MET A 1 74.08 -4.66 22.78
N SER A 2 73.27 -4.69 21.74
CA SER A 2 71.85 -4.31 21.69
C SER A 2 70.95 -5.10 22.63
N LYS A 3 69.95 -4.41 23.20
CA LYS A 3 68.60 -4.96 23.40
C LYS A 3 67.56 -3.89 23.07
N TRP A 4 66.86 -4.13 21.98
CA TRP A 4 65.57 -3.53 21.63
C TRP A 4 64.49 -4.11 22.55
N LEU A 5 63.50 -3.30 22.94
CA LEU A 5 62.14 -3.75 23.23
C LEU A 5 61.18 -2.59 22.97
N LEU A 6 60.36 -2.79 21.94
CA LEU A 6 59.23 -1.94 21.54
C LEU A 6 58.14 -1.99 22.61
N GLY A 7 57.78 -0.83 23.17
CA GLY A 7 56.54 -0.64 23.91
C GLY A 7 55.43 -0.22 22.95
N GLY A 8 54.54 -1.14 22.63
CA GLY A 8 53.42 -0.95 21.72
C GLY A 8 52.40 0.04 22.26
N ALA A 9 52.05 1.03 21.43
CA ALA A 9 50.85 1.82 21.60
C ALA A 9 49.64 0.96 21.20
N PHE A 10 48.83 0.57 22.19
CA PHE A 10 47.49 0.07 21.93
C PHE A 10 46.61 1.25 21.51
N ALA A 11 46.52 1.48 20.21
CA ALA A 11 45.44 2.29 19.64
C ALA A 11 44.15 1.45 19.74
N LEU A 12 43.34 1.75 20.75
CA LEU A 12 41.93 1.36 20.77
C LEU A 12 41.24 2.11 19.63
N GLY A 13 41.25 1.51 18.44
CA GLY A 13 40.42 1.94 17.33
C GLY A 13 38.97 1.77 17.73
N SER A 14 38.30 2.88 18.00
CA SER A 14 36.84 2.93 18.09
C SER A 14 36.28 2.43 16.77
N ILE A 15 35.76 1.21 16.77
CA ILE A 15 34.92 0.70 15.69
C ILE A 15 33.64 1.52 15.77
N VAL A 16 33.55 2.53 14.90
CA VAL A 16 32.28 3.20 14.62
C VAL A 16 31.42 2.17 13.91
N PHE A 17 30.48 1.57 14.65
CA PHE A 17 29.35 0.87 14.04
C PHE A 17 28.59 1.93 13.25
N THR A 18 28.82 1.99 11.95
CA THR A 18 27.87 2.61 11.02
C THR A 18 26.63 1.74 11.11
N GLY A 19 25.65 2.20 11.91
CA GLY A 19 24.31 1.63 11.85
C GLY A 19 23.89 1.61 10.39
N THR A 20 23.55 0.43 9.89
CA THR A 20 22.80 0.30 8.65
C THR A 20 21.61 1.24 8.79
N GLU A 21 21.52 2.25 7.91
CA GLU A 21 20.31 3.07 7.81
C GLU A 21 19.13 2.10 7.76
N ALA A 22 18.22 2.23 8.74
CA ALA A 22 17.01 1.43 8.77
C ALA A 22 16.30 1.65 7.43
N GLU A 23 16.12 0.57 6.68
CA GLU A 23 15.44 0.61 5.39
C GLU A 23 13.99 1.05 5.68
N ALA A 24 13.63 2.26 5.24
CA ALA A 24 12.35 2.86 5.58
C ALA A 24 11.20 1.90 5.24
N ALA A 25 10.16 1.89 6.08
CA ALA A 25 9.02 0.99 5.87
C ALA A 25 8.45 1.16 4.44
N PRO A 26 8.12 0.06 3.74
CA PRO A 26 7.64 0.11 2.37
C PRO A 26 6.37 0.96 2.27
N THR A 27 6.42 1.98 1.40
CA THR A 27 5.30 2.89 1.14
C THR A 27 4.83 2.78 -0.30
N PHE A 28 3.53 3.04 -0.54
CA PHE A 28 3.00 3.02 -1.90
C PHE A 28 3.59 4.13 -2.79
N CYS A 29 3.87 5.32 -2.21
CA CYS A 29 4.37 6.49 -2.92
C CYS A 29 5.61 7.07 -2.23
N GLY A 30 6.77 6.45 -2.46
CA GLY A 30 8.06 6.91 -1.93
C GLY A 30 8.75 7.94 -2.83
N ALA A 31 8.81 7.66 -4.14
CA ALA A 31 9.36 8.57 -5.15
C ALA A 31 8.37 8.84 -6.29
N PRO A 32 8.59 9.92 -7.07
CA PRO A 32 7.73 10.27 -8.20
C PRO A 32 7.70 9.17 -9.26
N THR A 33 6.52 8.58 -9.49
CA THR A 33 6.24 7.75 -10.67
C THR A 33 5.30 8.53 -11.59
N PRO A 34 5.75 9.00 -12.77
CA PRO A 34 4.97 9.91 -13.61
C PRO A 34 3.55 9.40 -13.92
N GLY A 35 3.40 8.11 -14.23
CA GLY A 35 2.10 7.50 -14.53
C GLY A 35 1.16 7.34 -13.33
N LEU A 36 1.68 7.45 -12.10
CA LEU A 36 0.90 7.37 -10.85
C LEU A 36 0.92 8.69 -10.08
N GLN A 37 1.49 9.77 -10.62
CA GLN A 37 1.74 11.00 -9.87
C GLN A 37 0.45 11.54 -9.23
N GLU A 38 -0.63 11.67 -10.00
CA GLU A 38 -1.92 12.14 -9.46
C GLU A 38 -2.46 11.21 -8.36
N THR A 39 -2.37 9.91 -8.57
CA THR A 39 -2.76 8.90 -7.57
C THR A 39 -1.93 9.04 -6.29
N CYS A 40 -0.64 9.31 -6.41
CA CYS A 40 0.25 9.53 -5.29
C CYS A 40 -0.01 10.85 -4.57
N ASP A 41 -0.29 11.92 -5.29
CA ASP A 41 -0.66 13.21 -4.71
C ASP A 41 -1.96 13.08 -3.90
N LEU A 42 -2.94 12.34 -4.43
CA LEU A 42 -4.18 12.00 -3.72
C LEU A 42 -3.91 11.11 -2.50
N TYR A 43 -3.06 10.09 -2.63
CA TYR A 43 -2.66 9.23 -1.51
C TYR A 43 -2.02 10.04 -0.38
N HIS A 44 -1.08 10.93 -0.69
CA HIS A 44 -0.44 11.76 0.33
C HIS A 44 -1.42 12.76 0.97
N SER A 45 -2.33 13.32 0.18
CA SER A 45 -3.29 14.32 0.66
C SER A 45 -4.37 13.73 1.57
N TYR A 46 -4.77 12.48 1.34
CA TYR A 46 -5.95 11.91 2.01
C TYR A 46 -5.67 10.64 2.81
N CYS A 47 -4.72 9.80 2.38
CA CYS A 47 -4.51 8.47 2.98
C CYS A 47 -3.34 8.40 3.95
N ALA A 48 -2.19 9.00 3.61
CA ALA A 48 -0.93 8.74 4.29
C ALA A 48 -0.99 9.02 5.81
N ALA A 49 -1.51 10.17 6.22
CA ALA A 49 -1.63 10.54 7.63
C ALA A 49 -2.54 9.58 8.41
N TYR A 50 -3.68 9.19 7.82
CA TYR A 50 -4.63 8.27 8.45
C TYR A 50 -4.07 6.85 8.61
N LEU A 51 -3.32 6.37 7.62
CA LEU A 51 -2.71 5.05 7.67
C LEU A 51 -1.65 4.94 8.78
N GLU A 52 -0.86 6.00 8.97
CA GLU A 52 0.13 6.07 10.05
C GLU A 52 -0.51 6.29 11.42
N ASP A 53 -1.44 7.24 11.53
CA ASP A 53 -2.19 7.53 12.75
C ASP A 53 -3.70 7.64 12.48
N PRO A 54 -4.49 6.61 12.84
CA PRO A 54 -5.94 6.64 12.66
C PRO A 54 -6.65 7.77 13.41
N ALA A 55 -6.05 8.30 14.47
CA ALA A 55 -6.60 9.43 15.22
C ALA A 55 -6.48 10.76 14.44
N SER A 56 -5.66 10.81 13.39
CA SER A 56 -5.53 11.99 12.52
C SER A 56 -6.77 12.26 11.66
N LEU A 57 -7.65 11.27 11.49
CA LEU A 57 -8.87 11.41 10.70
C LEU A 57 -9.99 12.08 11.50
N ASP A 58 -10.38 13.29 11.08
CA ASP A 58 -11.59 13.94 11.57
C ASP A 58 -12.84 13.23 11.02
N ARG A 59 -13.36 12.28 11.80
CA ARG A 59 -14.54 11.48 11.45
C ARG A 59 -15.79 12.33 11.21
N SER A 60 -15.87 13.55 11.73
CA SER A 60 -17.03 14.43 11.54
C SER A 60 -17.18 14.95 10.11
N THR A 61 -16.09 14.93 9.34
CA THR A 61 -16.07 15.34 7.92
C THR A 61 -16.55 14.25 6.97
N LEU A 62 -16.65 13.01 7.45
CA LEU A 62 -17.00 11.85 6.63
C LEU A 62 -18.48 11.83 6.29
N ARG A 63 -18.77 11.45 5.05
CA ARG A 63 -20.13 11.18 4.58
C ARG A 63 -20.42 9.69 4.68
N GLU A 64 -21.68 9.35 4.94
CA GLU A 64 -22.12 7.95 4.90
C GLU A 64 -22.12 7.45 3.45
N ILE A 65 -21.58 6.26 3.22
CA ILE A 65 -21.64 5.65 1.88
C ILE A 65 -23.11 5.39 1.51
N PRO A 66 -23.58 5.90 0.35
CA PRO A 66 -24.95 5.66 -0.11
C PRO A 66 -25.26 4.16 -0.18
N SER A 67 -26.42 3.75 0.33
CA SER A 67 -26.84 2.34 0.37
C SER A 67 -26.81 1.65 -1.00
N GLY A 68 -27.17 2.37 -2.07
CA GLY A 68 -27.10 1.86 -3.44
C GLY A 68 -25.67 1.75 -3.99
N ALA A 69 -24.72 2.51 -3.46
CA ALA A 69 -23.31 2.43 -3.82
C ALA A 69 -22.64 1.23 -3.15
N LYS A 70 -23.01 0.92 -1.90
CA LYS A 70 -22.58 -0.29 -1.16
C LYS A 70 -22.76 -1.59 -1.97
N ALA A 71 -23.81 -1.68 -2.80
CA ALA A 71 -24.08 -2.82 -3.67
C ALA A 71 -23.34 -2.80 -5.02
N ARG A 72 -22.86 -1.63 -5.45
CA ARG A 72 -22.16 -1.44 -6.74
C ARG A 72 -20.65 -1.53 -6.63
N PHE A 73 -20.10 -1.25 -5.46
CA PHE A 73 -18.72 -1.60 -5.18
C PHE A 73 -18.64 -3.12 -5.04
N ALA A 74 -17.92 -3.77 -5.94
CA ALA A 74 -17.78 -5.23 -5.92
C ALA A 74 -16.93 -5.67 -4.72
N ALA A 75 -17.57 -5.75 -3.56
CA ALA A 75 -17.36 -6.72 -2.49
C ALA A 75 -18.39 -6.43 -1.41
N SER A 76 -19.14 -7.45 -0.99
CA SER A 76 -19.93 -7.44 0.25
C SER A 76 -19.12 -7.04 1.49
N GLU A 77 -17.78 -7.06 1.40
CA GLU A 77 -16.85 -6.71 2.48
C GLU A 77 -16.62 -5.21 2.66
N LEU A 78 -16.97 -4.35 1.69
CA LEU A 78 -16.92 -2.89 1.89
C LEU A 78 -17.96 -2.37 2.90
N THR A 79 -18.86 -3.24 3.36
CA THR A 79 -20.04 -2.81 4.13
C THR A 79 -19.90 -2.91 5.64
N GLN A 80 -19.04 -3.79 6.16
CA GLN A 80 -18.96 -4.02 7.61
C GLN A 80 -17.91 -3.16 8.31
N VAL A 81 -16.97 -2.61 7.55
CA VAL A 81 -15.72 -2.06 8.10
C VAL A 81 -15.49 -0.59 7.80
N THR A 82 -16.40 0.06 7.10
CA THR A 82 -16.17 1.38 6.50
C THR A 82 -16.66 2.50 7.42
N LEU A 83 -15.76 3.43 7.73
CA LEU A 83 -16.04 4.64 8.52
C LEU A 83 -16.89 5.66 7.74
N GLY A 84 -16.63 5.77 6.44
CA GLY A 84 -17.30 6.74 5.57
C GLY A 84 -16.43 7.10 4.37
N TYR A 85 -16.87 8.11 3.62
CA TYR A 85 -16.16 8.59 2.44
C TYR A 85 -16.01 10.11 2.40
N LEU A 86 -15.00 10.57 1.68
CA LEU A 86 -14.75 11.96 1.32
C LEU A 86 -14.75 12.12 -0.20
N THR A 87 -15.30 13.23 -0.67
CA THR A 87 -15.14 13.66 -2.07
C THR A 87 -13.87 14.49 -2.19
N THR A 88 -13.13 14.30 -3.28
CA THR A 88 -11.96 15.13 -3.57
C THR A 88 -12.33 16.30 -4.49
N PRO A 89 -11.45 17.30 -4.69
CA PRO A 89 -11.61 18.31 -5.74
C PRO A 89 -11.68 17.70 -7.15
N ASN A 90 -11.10 16.51 -7.37
CA ASN A 90 -11.31 15.75 -8.60
C ASN A 90 -12.67 15.02 -8.51
N PRO A 91 -13.67 15.39 -9.32
CA PRO A 91 -15.02 14.79 -9.26
C PRO A 91 -15.03 13.30 -9.64
N GLN A 92 -13.96 12.80 -10.26
CA GLN A 92 -13.81 11.40 -10.63
C GLN A 92 -13.26 10.55 -9.50
N VAL A 93 -12.84 11.15 -8.37
CA VAL A 93 -12.20 10.46 -7.25
C VAL A 93 -12.93 10.69 -5.93
N ALA A 94 -13.22 9.59 -5.24
CA ALA A 94 -13.66 9.57 -3.86
C ALA A 94 -12.67 8.76 -2.99
N VAL A 95 -12.58 9.11 -1.72
CA VAL A 95 -11.73 8.43 -0.73
C VAL A 95 -12.60 7.73 0.29
N VAL A 96 -12.32 6.48 0.60
CA VAL A 96 -13.03 5.68 1.61
C VAL A 96 -12.06 5.24 2.70
N TYR A 97 -12.51 5.28 3.95
CA TYR A 97 -11.73 4.89 5.13
C TYR A 97 -12.37 3.71 5.85
N GLY A 98 -11.59 2.75 6.35
CA GLY A 98 -12.09 1.59 7.10
C GLY A 98 -11.43 1.37 8.48
N ASP A 99 -12.17 0.87 9.48
CA ASP A 99 -11.83 0.92 10.92
C ASP A 99 -11.12 -0.33 11.49
N ASP A 100 -11.39 -1.55 10.99
CA ASP A 100 -10.79 -2.78 11.61
C ASP A 100 -9.27 -2.78 11.54
N TYR A 101 -8.74 -2.29 10.42
CA TYR A 101 -7.33 -1.98 10.20
C TYR A 101 -7.26 -0.66 9.46
N PRO A 102 -6.29 0.22 9.79
CA PRO A 102 -6.12 1.48 9.07
C PRO A 102 -6.05 1.19 7.59
N SER A 103 -7.09 1.59 6.86
CA SER A 103 -7.22 1.33 5.43
C SER A 103 -7.84 2.52 4.72
N CYS A 104 -7.22 2.90 3.60
CA CYS A 104 -7.66 4.00 2.77
C CYS A 104 -7.82 3.51 1.33
N GLU A 105 -8.94 3.84 0.71
CA GLU A 105 -9.25 3.44 -0.66
C GLU A 105 -9.52 4.66 -1.54
N LEU A 106 -8.78 4.77 -2.65
CA LEU A 106 -9.07 5.70 -3.73
C LEU A 106 -9.99 5.01 -4.75
N LEU A 107 -11.20 5.53 -4.88
CA LEU A 107 -12.21 5.07 -5.82
C LEU A 107 -12.25 6.05 -7.00
N MET A 108 -11.84 5.57 -8.17
CA MET A 108 -11.57 6.40 -9.34
C MET A 108 -12.44 5.96 -10.52
N THR A 109 -13.01 6.92 -11.24
CA THR A 109 -13.78 6.66 -12.47
C THR A 109 -13.07 7.23 -13.69
N GLY A 110 -13.32 6.65 -14.87
CA GLY A 110 -12.71 7.14 -16.12
C GLY A 110 -11.26 6.72 -16.36
N MET A 111 -10.64 5.98 -15.43
CA MET A 111 -9.28 5.47 -15.57
C MET A 111 -9.26 4.20 -16.43
N GLN A 112 -8.49 4.21 -17.53
CA GLN A 112 -8.37 3.07 -18.43
C GLN A 112 -7.36 2.05 -17.89
N TYR A 113 -7.65 0.76 -18.10
CA TYR A 113 -6.76 -0.32 -17.68
C TYR A 113 -5.37 -0.23 -18.33
N SER A 114 -5.28 0.15 -19.60
CA SER A 114 -4.02 0.26 -20.33
C SER A 114 -3.05 1.24 -19.71
N ASP A 115 -3.55 2.41 -19.31
CA ASP A 115 -2.74 3.51 -18.79
C ASP A 115 -2.22 3.17 -17.40
N LEU A 116 -3.12 2.61 -16.57
CA LEU A 116 -2.79 2.17 -15.24
C LEU A 116 -1.85 0.95 -15.24
N LEU A 117 -1.98 0.04 -16.20
CA LEU A 117 -1.10 -1.13 -16.31
C LEU A 117 0.35 -0.73 -16.61
N LEU A 118 0.56 0.24 -17.50
CA LEU A 118 1.90 0.75 -17.80
C LEU A 118 2.48 1.47 -16.58
N ALA A 119 1.73 2.39 -15.99
CA ALA A 119 2.15 3.11 -14.79
C ALA A 119 2.48 2.18 -13.61
N TYR A 120 1.68 1.13 -13.42
CA TYR A 120 1.92 0.10 -12.40
C TYR A 120 3.19 -0.71 -12.68
N ARG A 121 3.48 -1.05 -13.94
CA ARG A 121 4.72 -1.77 -14.30
C ARG A 121 5.95 -0.92 -13.99
N ASP A 122 5.93 0.36 -14.36
CA ASP A 122 7.02 1.29 -14.08
C ASP A 122 7.22 1.45 -12.57
N TRP A 123 6.13 1.63 -11.81
CA TRP A 123 6.17 1.66 -10.35
C TRP A 123 6.79 0.40 -9.76
N ARG A 124 6.36 -0.77 -10.23
CA ARG A 124 6.83 -2.08 -9.76
C ARG A 124 8.33 -2.27 -9.98
N GLU A 125 8.86 -1.77 -11.09
CA GLU A 125 10.30 -1.86 -11.41
C GLU A 125 11.13 -0.83 -10.61
N GLY A 126 10.49 0.21 -10.07
CA GLY A 126 11.08 1.21 -9.18
C GLY A 126 10.65 1.04 -7.72
N GLU A 127 9.92 2.03 -7.19
CA GLU A 127 9.50 2.11 -5.77
C GLU A 127 8.71 0.89 -5.28
N GLY A 128 7.95 0.26 -6.16
CA GLY A 128 7.18 -0.95 -5.88
C GLY A 128 8.02 -2.24 -5.84
N ALA A 129 9.33 -2.17 -6.08
CA ALA A 129 10.18 -3.36 -6.18
C ALA A 129 10.19 -4.19 -4.91
N GLN A 130 10.17 -3.56 -3.73
CA GLN A 130 10.13 -4.27 -2.45
C GLN A 130 8.83 -5.06 -2.30
N PHE A 131 7.68 -4.45 -2.62
CA PHE A 131 6.38 -5.13 -2.65
C PHE A 131 6.35 -6.29 -3.63
N ALA A 132 6.98 -6.11 -4.80
CA ALA A 132 7.07 -7.13 -5.84
C ALA A 132 8.02 -8.28 -5.50
N ALA A 133 9.00 -8.03 -4.62
CA ALA A 133 9.96 -9.03 -4.15
C ALA A 133 9.37 -9.90 -3.04
N THR A 134 8.49 -9.33 -2.21
CA THR A 134 7.91 -10.03 -1.07
C THR A 134 6.61 -10.75 -1.39
N ALA A 135 5.92 -10.42 -2.50
CA ALA A 135 4.69 -11.08 -2.88
C ALA A 135 4.71 -11.72 -4.27
N PRO A 136 4.14 -12.93 -4.46
CA PRO A 136 4.08 -13.55 -5.76
C PRO A 136 3.23 -12.68 -6.68
N PHE A 137 3.81 -12.36 -7.83
CA PHE A 137 3.09 -11.71 -8.91
C PHE A 137 2.09 -12.68 -9.50
N GLU A 138 0.81 -12.33 -9.44
CA GLU A 138 -0.09 -12.63 -10.55
C GLU A 138 -1.35 -11.75 -10.46
N PRO A 139 -1.69 -10.98 -11.52
CA PRO A 139 -3.03 -10.45 -11.66
C PRO A 139 -3.98 -11.64 -11.86
N VAL A 140 -4.46 -12.23 -10.77
CA VAL A 140 -5.43 -13.31 -10.86
C VAL A 140 -6.77 -12.68 -11.20
N SER A 141 -7.18 -12.83 -12.45
CA SER A 141 -8.59 -12.68 -12.81
C SER A 141 -9.38 -13.78 -12.11
N LYS A 142 -9.84 -13.53 -10.88
CA LYS A 142 -10.77 -14.45 -10.22
C LYS A 142 -12.11 -14.34 -10.92
N ARG A 143 -12.37 -15.33 -11.77
CA ARG A 143 -13.61 -15.57 -12.53
C ARG A 143 -14.89 -15.52 -11.68
N GLU A 144 -14.77 -15.59 -10.36
CA GLU A 144 -15.87 -15.55 -9.37
C GLU A 144 -16.37 -14.14 -9.06
N MET A 145 -15.66 -13.06 -9.43
CA MET A 145 -16.20 -11.71 -9.37
C MET A 145 -16.83 -11.39 -10.74
N PRO A 146 -18.17 -11.24 -10.85
CA PRO A 146 -18.82 -11.00 -12.15
C PRO A 146 -18.37 -9.72 -12.87
N ARG A 147 -17.58 -8.86 -12.19
CA ARG A 147 -17.21 -7.49 -12.58
C ARG A 147 -15.84 -7.08 -12.02
N ALA A 148 -14.82 -7.93 -12.11
CA ALA A 148 -13.43 -7.49 -11.91
C ALA A 148 -12.60 -7.98 -13.10
N TYR A 149 -12.15 -7.06 -13.95
CA TYR A 149 -11.09 -7.41 -14.88
C TYR A 149 -9.80 -7.11 -14.13
N ALA A 150 -9.03 -8.15 -13.80
CA ALA A 150 -7.77 -8.17 -13.05
C ALA A 150 -7.71 -7.44 -11.67
N ALA A 151 -7.06 -8.12 -10.74
CA ALA A 151 -6.79 -7.62 -9.40
C ALA A 151 -5.34 -7.92 -9.07
N VAL A 152 -4.64 -6.95 -8.50
CA VAL A 152 -3.28 -7.13 -7.98
C VAL A 152 -3.34 -7.01 -6.47
N PHE A 153 -2.69 -7.96 -5.80
CA PHE A 153 -2.53 -7.98 -4.35
C PHE A 153 -1.04 -8.07 -4.05
N LEU A 154 -0.55 -7.10 -3.28
CA LEU A 154 0.84 -7.03 -2.85
C LEU A 154 0.89 -6.82 -1.35
N ALA A 155 1.93 -7.37 -0.73
CA ALA A 155 2.15 -7.26 0.70
C ALA A 155 3.64 -7.06 0.95
N ALA A 156 4.00 -6.17 1.87
CA ALA A 156 5.37 -5.99 2.33
C ALA A 156 5.40 -5.75 3.85
N PRO A 157 6.33 -6.38 4.58
CA PRO A 157 6.41 -6.24 6.04
C PRO A 157 6.81 -4.82 6.44
N ARG A 158 6.37 -4.39 7.62
CA ARG A 158 6.75 -3.12 8.27
C ARG A 158 7.54 -3.39 9.54
N GLU A 159 8.29 -2.39 9.99
CA GLU A 159 9.09 -2.47 11.22
C GLU A 159 8.25 -2.59 12.49
N ASP A 160 7.04 -2.02 12.50
CA ASP A 160 6.11 -2.05 13.63
C ASP A 160 5.39 -3.40 13.81
N GLY A 161 5.77 -4.43 13.03
CA GLY A 161 5.19 -5.77 13.05
C GLY A 161 3.88 -5.90 12.26
N ARG A 162 3.41 -4.83 11.59
CA ARG A 162 2.31 -4.88 10.63
C ARG A 162 2.83 -5.21 9.23
N VAL A 163 1.91 -5.35 8.29
CA VAL A 163 2.14 -5.52 6.86
C VAL A 163 1.40 -4.42 6.12
N THR A 164 2.09 -3.79 5.16
CA THR A 164 1.44 -2.94 4.17
C THR A 164 0.85 -3.84 3.08
N GLU A 165 -0.47 -3.85 2.96
CA GLU A 165 -1.17 -4.50 1.84
C GLU A 165 -1.67 -3.47 0.84
N ILE A 166 -1.38 -3.70 -0.45
CA ILE A 166 -1.89 -2.93 -1.57
C ILE A 166 -2.81 -3.83 -2.38
N THR A 167 -4.04 -3.37 -2.58
CA THR A 167 -5.01 -4.01 -3.46
C THR A 167 -5.39 -3.05 -4.57
N LEU A 168 -5.28 -3.50 -5.81
CA LEU A 168 -5.61 -2.69 -6.96
C LEU A 168 -6.55 -3.46 -7.88
N ASN A 169 -7.72 -2.87 -8.16
CA ASN A 169 -8.77 -3.47 -8.98
C ASN A 169 -9.24 -2.50 -10.05
N TRP A 170 -9.58 -3.04 -11.21
CA TRP A 170 -10.09 -2.26 -12.32
C TRP A 170 -11.46 -2.79 -12.77
N ASN A 171 -12.28 -1.87 -13.26
CA ASN A 171 -13.60 -2.12 -13.82
C ASN A 171 -14.59 -2.83 -12.87
N LEU A 172 -14.64 -2.38 -11.61
CA LEU A 172 -15.53 -2.89 -10.55
C LEU A 172 -17.03 -2.64 -10.81
N SER A 173 -17.38 -1.80 -11.78
CA SER A 173 -18.76 -1.47 -12.13
C SER A 173 -18.89 -1.15 -13.62
N GLU A 174 -20.13 -1.12 -14.11
CA GLU A 174 -20.46 -0.82 -15.51
C GLU A 174 -19.98 0.57 -15.98
N VAL A 175 -19.66 1.47 -15.03
CA VAL A 175 -19.11 2.80 -15.33
C VAL A 175 -17.57 2.86 -15.28
N GLY A 176 -16.89 1.71 -15.23
CA GLY A 176 -15.42 1.67 -15.27
C GLY A 176 -14.77 2.16 -13.98
N LEU A 177 -15.25 1.66 -12.84
CA LEU A 177 -14.69 2.02 -11.52
C LEU A 177 -13.37 1.27 -11.25
N THR A 178 -12.34 2.01 -10.88
CA THR A 178 -11.04 1.51 -10.41
C THR A 178 -10.91 1.77 -8.91
N ARG A 179 -10.38 0.79 -8.17
CA ARG A 179 -10.09 0.89 -6.73
C ARG A 179 -8.61 0.66 -6.50
N LEU A 180 -7.96 1.60 -5.81
CA LEU A 180 -6.70 1.37 -5.13
C LEU A 180 -6.97 1.39 -3.63
N LYS A 181 -6.61 0.33 -2.92
CA LYS A 181 -6.67 0.24 -1.46
C LYS A 181 -5.27 0.03 -0.91
N VAL A 182 -4.93 0.80 0.11
CA VAL A 182 -3.75 0.59 0.94
C VAL A 182 -4.23 0.35 2.37
N SER A 183 -3.68 -0.67 3.03
CA SER A 183 -4.03 -0.98 4.42
C SER A 183 -2.83 -1.46 5.22
N TYR A 184 -2.79 -1.11 6.51
CA TYR A 184 -1.76 -1.57 7.44
C TYR A 184 -2.37 -2.58 8.39
N GLN A 185 -2.11 -3.86 8.13
CA GLN A 185 -2.75 -4.98 8.83
C GLN A 185 -1.75 -5.75 9.71
N PRO A 186 -2.17 -6.39 10.80
CA PRO A 186 -1.38 -7.45 11.40
C PRO A 186 -1.22 -8.59 10.39
N GLU A 187 -0.13 -9.35 10.52
CA GLU A 187 0.10 -10.51 9.67
C GLU A 187 -1.00 -11.56 9.89
N ARG A 188 -1.71 -11.92 8.81
CA ARG A 188 -2.81 -12.90 8.79
C ARG A 188 -2.52 -14.01 7.81
N GLU A 189 -3.33 -15.08 7.84
CA GLU A 189 -3.15 -16.22 6.93
C GLU A 189 -3.11 -15.81 5.45
N HIS A 190 -4.01 -14.95 5.00
CA HIS A 190 -4.00 -14.41 3.64
C HIS A 190 -2.70 -13.67 3.32
N THR A 191 -2.27 -12.79 4.22
CA THR A 191 -1.03 -12.02 4.10
C THR A 191 0.20 -12.91 4.06
N ARG A 192 0.25 -14.00 4.85
CA ARG A 192 1.33 -14.99 4.80
C ARG A 192 1.42 -15.70 3.46
N LEU A 193 0.26 -16.03 2.87
CA LEU A 193 0.21 -16.59 1.52
C LEU A 193 0.74 -15.57 0.50
N LEU A 194 0.32 -14.30 0.62
CA LEU A 194 0.87 -13.22 -0.18
C LEU A 194 2.37 -13.03 0.06
N LEU A 195 2.91 -13.31 1.23
CA LEU A 195 4.35 -13.20 1.49
C LEU A 195 5.15 -14.46 1.10
N GLY A 196 4.50 -15.47 0.51
CA GLY A 196 5.13 -16.76 0.19
C GLY A 196 5.50 -17.61 1.41
N GLN A 197 4.97 -17.28 2.59
CA GLN A 197 5.28 -17.92 3.88
C GLN A 197 4.36 -19.11 4.23
N GLY A 198 3.53 -19.56 3.28
CA GLY A 198 2.37 -20.44 3.55
C GLY A 198 2.33 -21.79 2.81
N ALA A 199 3.46 -22.40 2.49
CA ALA A 199 3.49 -23.79 1.99
C ALA A 199 4.43 -24.66 2.84
N ASN A 200 3.89 -25.20 3.93
CA ASN A 200 4.41 -26.39 4.63
C ASN A 200 3.25 -27.36 4.85
#